data_AF-A0A520ZKW2-F1
#
_entry.id   AF-A0A520ZKW2-F1
#
_cell.length_a   1.000
_cell.length_b   1.000
_cell.length_c   1.000
_cell.angle_alpha   90.00
_cell.angle_beta   90.00
_cell.angle_gamma   90.00
#
_symmetry.space_group_name_H-M   'P 1'
#
loop_
_entity.id
_entity.type
_entity.pdbx_description
1 polymer ?
#
loop_
_entity_poly.entity_id
_entity_poly.type
_entity_poly.pdbx_seq_one_letter_code
_entity_poly.pdbx_strand_id
1 'polypeptide(L)'
;MADVSDDPNIEPRDTSETLRRAIGDRYLTYALSTIMHRALPDARDGLKPVHRRILYAMRELRLASSGGFRKSAKISGDVMGNYHPHGDGAIYDAMARLAQDFNVRYPLVDGQGNFGN
;
A
#
# COMPACT_ATOMS: atom_id res chain seq x y z
N MET A 1 -21.20 -23.00 17.20
CA MET A 1 -21.89 -22.26 18.29
C MET A 1 -20.89 -21.24 18.81
N ALA A 2 -21.03 -19.98 18.42
CA ALA A 2 -20.14 -18.93 18.91
C ALA A 2 -20.56 -18.58 20.34
N ASP A 3 -19.57 -18.57 21.22
CA ASP A 3 -19.67 -18.16 22.62
C ASP A 3 -20.09 -16.68 22.66
N VAL A 4 -21.37 -16.44 22.97
CA VAL A 4 -21.92 -15.12 23.24
C VAL A 4 -21.56 -14.84 24.68
N SER A 5 -20.47 -14.11 24.90
CA SER A 5 -20.12 -13.57 26.20
C SER A 5 -21.29 -12.71 26.70
N ASP A 6 -22.02 -13.24 27.67
CA ASP A 6 -23.15 -12.63 28.36
C ASP A 6 -22.58 -11.63 29.40
N ASP A 7 -22.03 -10.51 28.93
CA ASP A 7 -21.62 -9.40 29.80
C ASP A 7 -22.84 -8.50 30.05
N PRO A 8 -23.39 -8.48 31.28
CA PRO A 8 -24.61 -7.76 31.62
C PRO A 8 -24.43 -6.22 31.61
N ASN A 9 -23.21 -5.72 31.34
CA ASN A 9 -22.88 -4.30 31.35
C ASN A 9 -22.62 -3.71 29.95
N ILE A 10 -22.92 -4.46 28.87
CA ILE A 10 -22.91 -3.91 27.52
C ILE A 10 -24.26 -3.26 27.27
N GLU A 11 -24.36 -1.95 27.54
CA GLU A 11 -25.50 -1.19 27.04
C GLU A 11 -25.60 -1.39 25.52
N PRO A 12 -26.79 -1.68 24.98
CA PRO A 12 -26.96 -1.86 23.55
C PRO A 12 -26.47 -0.58 22.88
N ARG A 13 -25.35 -0.67 22.15
CA ARG A 13 -24.84 0.45 21.35
C ARG A 13 -26.00 0.92 20.48
N ASP A 14 -26.49 2.11 20.76
CA ASP A 14 -27.47 2.77 19.90
C ASP A 14 -26.84 2.86 18.51
N THR A 15 -27.33 2.02 17.61
CA THR A 15 -26.85 1.97 16.22
C THR A 15 -27.40 3.13 15.41
N SER A 16 -28.33 3.91 15.98
CA SER A 16 -28.89 5.08 15.36
C SER A 16 -27.97 6.29 15.59
N GLU A 17 -27.38 6.79 14.51
CA GLU A 17 -26.65 8.05 14.50
C GLU A 17 -27.24 8.98 13.44
N THR A 18 -27.13 10.29 13.64
CA THR A 18 -27.62 11.25 12.63
C THR A 18 -26.85 11.10 11.31
N LEU A 19 -27.57 11.14 10.19
CA LEU A 19 -26.97 11.02 8.85
C LEU A 19 -25.83 12.01 8.62
N ARG A 20 -26.00 13.26 9.09
CA ARG A 20 -24.99 14.32 8.99
C ARG A 20 -23.69 13.93 9.69
N ARG A 21 -23.77 13.36 10.90
CA ARG A 21 -22.60 12.89 11.64
C ARG A 21 -21.97 11.68 10.95
N ALA A 22 -22.78 10.69 10.59
CA ALA A 22 -22.33 9.47 9.93
C ALA A 22 -21.53 9.76 8.64
N ILE A 23 -22.07 10.60 7.75
CA ILE A 23 -21.41 10.95 6.50
C ILE A 23 -20.18 11.82 6.76
N GLY A 24 -20.29 12.84 7.63
CA GLY A 24 -19.19 13.74 7.95
C GLY A 24 -17.95 13.00 8.43
N ASP A 25 -18.12 12.13 9.43
CA ASP A 25 -17.02 11.42 10.05
C ASP A 25 -16.40 10.38 9.10
N ARG A 26 -17.23 9.62 8.37
CA ARG A 26 -16.75 8.61 7.42
C ARG A 26 -16.04 9.23 6.23
N TYR A 27 -16.60 10.32 5.68
CA TYR A 27 -15.98 11.06 4.59
C TYR A 27 -14.64 11.66 5.02
N LEU A 28 -14.60 12.34 6.17
CA LEU A 28 -13.38 12.95 6.68
C LEU A 28 -12.29 11.89 6.94
N THR A 29 -12.65 10.77 7.56
CA THR A 29 -11.72 9.67 7.82
C THR A 29 -11.12 9.11 6.53
N TYR A 30 -11.95 8.88 5.52
CA TYR A 30 -11.50 8.41 4.21
C TYR A 30 -10.62 9.43 3.49
N ALA A 31 -11.00 10.71 3.54
CA ALA A 31 -10.26 11.80 2.92
C ALA A 31 -8.87 11.94 3.55
N LEU A 32 -8.78 11.99 4.87
CA LEU A 32 -7.51 12.07 5.60
C LEU A 32 -6.63 10.85 5.35
N SER A 33 -7.19 9.64 5.39
CA SER A 33 -6.46 8.41 5.06
C SER A 33 -5.91 8.43 3.63
N THR A 34 -6.69 8.94 2.67
CA THR A 34 -6.25 9.07 1.28
C THR A 34 -5.11 10.09 1.14
N ILE A 35 -5.22 11.25 1.79
CA ILE A 35 -4.19 12.30 1.76
C ILE A 35 -2.88 11.80 2.37
N MET A 36 -2.96 11.25 3.59
CA MET A 36 -1.78 10.92 4.40
C MET A 36 -1.13 9.58 4.03
N HIS A 37 -1.92 8.60 3.59
CA HIS A 37 -1.46 7.21 3.45
C HIS A 37 -1.61 6.63 2.05
N ARG A 38 -1.93 7.46 1.04
CA ARG A 38 -2.07 6.98 -0.35
C ARG A 38 -1.56 7.98 -1.39
N ALA A 39 -2.12 9.18 -1.41
CA ALA A 39 -2.02 10.08 -2.55
C ALA A 39 -0.72 10.88 -2.57
N LEU A 40 -0.34 11.47 -1.44
CA LEU A 40 0.81 12.37 -1.34
C LEU A 40 2.09 11.62 -0.92
N PRO A 41 3.25 12.02 -1.45
CA PRO A 41 4.54 11.54 -0.97
C PRO A 41 4.91 12.19 0.37
N ASP A 42 5.79 11.53 1.12
CA ASP A 42 6.41 12.12 2.32
C ASP A 42 7.54 13.09 1.90
N ALA A 43 7.64 14.25 2.55
CA ALA A 43 8.63 15.28 2.19
C ALA A 43 10.08 14.84 2.44
N ARG A 44 10.31 13.86 3.32
CA ARG A 44 11.65 13.41 3.71
C ARG A 44 12.31 12.52 2.68
N ASP A 45 11.53 11.67 2.02
CA ASP A 45 12.02 10.69 1.04
C ASP A 45 11.42 10.85 -0.36
N GLY A 46 10.38 11.67 -0.52
CA GLY A 46 9.67 11.84 -1.78
C GLY A 46 8.83 10.61 -2.19
N LEU A 47 8.66 9.62 -1.31
CA LEU A 47 8.01 8.35 -1.64
C LEU A 47 6.57 8.30 -1.12
N LYS A 48 5.68 7.81 -1.98
CA LYS A 48 4.35 7.35 -1.58
C LYS A 48 4.47 6.04 -0.78
N PRO A 49 3.48 5.70 0.07
CA PRO A 49 3.54 4.48 0.87
C PRO A 49 3.75 3.19 0.08
N VAL A 50 3.19 3.08 -1.14
CA VAL A 50 3.40 1.90 -2.00
C VAL A 50 4.87 1.76 -2.44
N HIS A 51 5.53 2.84 -2.86
CA HIS A 51 6.94 2.81 -3.27
C HIS A 51 7.85 2.38 -2.12
N ARG A 52 7.62 2.93 -0.91
CA ARG A 52 8.39 2.59 0.28
C ARG A 52 8.25 1.10 0.64
N ARG A 53 7.04 0.55 0.56
CA ARG A 53 6.77 -0.88 0.84
C ARG A 53 7.43 -1.79 -0.19
N ILE A 54 7.44 -1.40 -1.48
CA ILE A 54 8.14 -2.14 -2.55
C ILE A 54 9.64 -2.20 -2.26
N LEU A 55 10.28 -1.04 -2.07
CA LEU A 55 11.72 -0.98 -1.82
C LEU A 55 12.12 -1.70 -0.53
N TYR A 56 11.28 -1.60 0.50
CA TYR A 56 11.49 -2.34 1.75
C TYR A 56 11.43 -3.86 1.52
N ALA A 57 10.41 -4.37 0.83
CA ALA A 57 10.31 -5.79 0.54
C ALA A 57 11.48 -6.29 -0.32
N MET A 58 11.93 -5.51 -1.31
CA MET A 58 13.11 -5.84 -2.11
C MET A 58 14.38 -5.95 -1.25
N ARG A 59 14.52 -5.07 -0.25
CA ARG A 59 15.62 -5.12 0.73
C ARG A 59 15.53 -6.39 1.59
N GLU A 60 14.35 -6.73 2.10
CA GLU A 60 14.14 -7.95 2.92
C GLU A 60 14.41 -9.22 2.10
N LEU A 61 14.08 -9.22 0.81
CA LEU A 61 14.41 -10.28 -0.14
C LEU A 61 15.88 -10.30 -0.59
N ARG A 62 16.71 -9.38 -0.07
CA ARG A 62 18.14 -9.24 -0.38
C ARG A 62 18.41 -9.06 -1.87
N LEU A 63 17.56 -8.28 -2.55
CA LEU A 63 17.73 -7.94 -3.96
C LEU A 63 18.72 -6.78 -4.11
N ALA A 64 20.01 -7.10 -3.98
CA ALA A 64 21.08 -6.15 -4.26
C ALA A 64 21.27 -5.95 -5.77
N SER A 65 21.81 -4.80 -6.16
CA SER A 65 22.10 -4.46 -7.57
C SER A 65 23.10 -5.41 -8.23
N SER A 66 23.97 -6.06 -7.45
CA SER A 66 24.91 -7.08 -7.94
C SER A 66 24.30 -8.48 -8.05
N GLY A 67 23.04 -8.66 -7.60
CA GLY A 67 22.33 -9.93 -7.62
C GLY A 67 21.65 -10.21 -8.97
N GLY A 68 21.17 -11.44 -9.14
CA GLY A 68 20.37 -11.80 -10.32
C GLY A 68 18.93 -11.29 -10.24
N PHE A 69 18.31 -11.06 -11.39
CA PHE A 69 16.91 -10.66 -11.50
C PHE A 69 15.96 -11.69 -10.88
N ARG A 70 14.88 -11.21 -10.27
CA ARG A 70 13.79 -12.02 -9.73
C ARG A 70 12.49 -11.69 -10.43
N LYS A 71 11.58 -12.67 -10.49
CA LYS A 71 10.26 -12.49 -11.10
C LYS A 71 9.49 -11.38 -10.39
N SER A 72 8.99 -10.41 -11.15
CA SER A 72 8.17 -9.29 -10.63
C SER A 72 6.97 -9.77 -9.81
N ALA A 73 6.32 -10.86 -10.23
CA ALA A 73 5.20 -11.47 -9.50
C ALA A 73 5.55 -11.95 -8.08
N LYS A 74 6.80 -12.36 -7.85
CA LYS A 74 7.28 -12.73 -6.51
C LYS A 74 7.39 -11.49 -5.62
N ILE A 75 7.94 -10.40 -6.16
CA ILE A 75 8.10 -9.14 -5.43
C ILE A 75 6.72 -8.54 -5.11
N SER A 76 5.82 -8.44 -6.09
CA SER A 76 4.46 -7.91 -5.86
C SER A 76 3.67 -8.78 -4.88
N GLY A 77 3.78 -10.11 -4.98
CA GLY A 77 3.16 -11.04 -4.04
C GLY A 77 3.66 -10.87 -2.60
N ASP A 78 4.98 -10.73 -2.40
CA ASP A 78 5.55 -10.56 -1.06
C ASP A 78 5.22 -9.18 -0.46
N VAL A 79 5.15 -8.13 -1.29
CA VAL A 79 4.67 -6.81 -0.87
C VAL A 79 3.20 -6.88 -0.46
N MET A 80 2.36 -7.54 -1.25
CA MET A 80 0.93 -7.67 -0.97
C MET A 80 0.68 -8.45 0.32
N GLY A 81 1.36 -9.59 0.48
CA GLY A 81 1.17 -10.47 1.63
C GLY A 81 1.66 -9.89 2.96
N ASN A 82 2.75 -9.12 2.95
CA ASN A 82 3.41 -8.70 4.19
C ASN A 82 3.24 -7.21 4.51
N TYR A 83 3.05 -6.33 3.52
CA TYR A 83 3.20 -4.88 3.73
C TYR A 83 2.08 -4.01 3.12
N HIS A 84 1.38 -4.47 2.10
CA HIS A 84 0.44 -3.66 1.32
C HIS A 84 -0.85 -4.43 1.01
N PRO A 85 -1.90 -4.36 1.85
CA PRO A 85 -3.13 -5.14 1.70
C PRO A 85 -4.07 -4.56 0.63
N HIS A 86 -3.52 -4.31 -0.57
CA HIS A 86 -4.25 -3.83 -1.75
C HIS A 86 -3.80 -4.63 -2.97
N GLY A 87 -4.55 -4.51 -4.07
CA GLY A 87 -4.38 -5.36 -5.25
C GLY A 87 -2.95 -5.39 -5.81
N ASP A 88 -2.55 -6.57 -6.27
CA ASP A 88 -1.24 -6.84 -6.87
C ASP A 88 -0.96 -5.99 -8.11
N GLY A 89 -1.98 -5.70 -8.92
CA GLY A 89 -1.87 -4.83 -10.09
C GLY A 89 -1.35 -3.42 -9.74
N ALA A 90 -1.89 -2.80 -8.69
CA ALA A 90 -1.45 -1.47 -8.27
C ALA A 90 0.00 -1.46 -7.76
N ILE A 91 0.43 -2.57 -7.14
CA ILE A 91 1.81 -2.75 -6.67
C ILE A 91 2.75 -2.93 -7.87
N TYR A 92 2.37 -3.80 -8.82
CA TYR A 92 3.14 -4.04 -10.03
C TYR A 92 3.31 -2.76 -10.86
N ASP A 93 2.23 -2.02 -11.10
CA ASP A 93 2.26 -0.77 -11.86
C ASP A 93 3.15 0.28 -11.19
N ALA A 94 3.07 0.40 -9.86
CA ALA A 94 3.95 1.30 -9.10
C ALA A 94 5.42 0.87 -9.21
N MET A 95 5.72 -0.43 -9.15
CA MET A 95 7.07 -0.95 -9.30
C MET A 95 7.61 -0.75 -10.72
N ALA A 96 6.80 -1.03 -11.74
CA ALA A 96 7.17 -0.86 -13.14
C ALA A 96 7.55 0.61 -13.44
N ARG A 97 6.79 1.56 -12.88
CA ARG A 97 7.10 3.00 -13.00
C ARG A 97 8.45 3.40 -12.39
N LEU A 98 8.91 2.71 -11.35
CA LEU A 98 10.21 2.97 -10.73
C LEU A 98 11.39 2.44 -11.56
N ALA A 99 11.12 1.58 -12.56
CA ALA A 99 12.10 1.03 -13.49
C ALA A 99 12.15 1.76 -14.85
N GLN A 100 11.19 2.65 -15.12
CA GLN A 100 11.09 3.41 -16.37
C GLN A 100 11.97 4.68 -16.32
N ASP A 101 13.02 4.74 -17.12
CA ASP A 101 13.94 5.88 -17.22
C ASP A 101 13.28 7.17 -17.77
N PHE A 102 12.28 7.04 -18.62
CA PHE A 102 11.49 8.16 -19.14
C PHE A 102 10.49 8.73 -18.12
N ASN A 103 10.16 7.98 -17.07
CA ASN A 103 9.16 8.36 -16.07
C ASN A 103 9.82 8.91 -14.79
N VAL A 104 10.95 8.33 -14.38
CA VAL A 104 11.73 8.79 -13.22
C VAL A 104 13.15 9.15 -13.63
N ARG A 105 13.60 10.35 -13.23
CA ARG A 105 14.94 10.86 -13.59
C ARG A 105 16.09 9.95 -13.14
N TYR A 106 15.90 9.26 -12.01
CA TYR A 106 16.81 8.29 -11.43
C TYR A 106 16.00 7.05 -11.04
N PRO A 107 16.01 5.99 -11.87
CA PRO A 107 15.33 4.74 -11.57
C PRO A 107 15.77 4.16 -10.22
N LEU A 108 14.80 3.73 -9.43
CA LEU A 108 15.03 3.10 -8.11
C LEU A 108 14.97 1.57 -8.19
N VAL A 109 14.48 1.03 -9.31
CA VAL A 109 14.37 -0.39 -9.59
C VAL A 109 15.05 -0.66 -10.91
N ASP A 110 15.91 -1.68 -10.96
CA ASP A 110 16.46 -2.20 -12.21
C ASP A 110 15.60 -3.36 -12.70
N GLY A 111 15.05 -3.22 -13.90
CA GLY A 111 14.08 -4.15 -14.48
C GLY A 111 14.58 -4.75 -15.79
N GLN A 112 14.41 -6.07 -15.95
CA GLN A 112 14.71 -6.78 -17.20
C GLN A 112 13.41 -7.20 -17.90
N GLY A 113 13.16 -6.66 -19.10
CA GLY A 113 11.99 -6.99 -19.92
C GLY A 113 11.33 -5.76 -20.53
N ASN A 114 10.09 -5.92 -20.97
CA ASN A 114 9.30 -4.80 -21.50
C ASN A 114 8.57 -4.09 -20.34
N PHE A 115 8.98 -2.85 -20.06
CA PHE A 115 8.39 -1.98 -19.05
C PHE A 115 7.67 -0.76 -19.65
N GLY A 116 7.22 -0.86 -20.91
CA GLY A 116 6.64 0.27 -21.65
C GLY A 116 7.71 1.11 -22.36
N ASN A 117 7.25 1.97 -23.27
CA ASN A 117 8.09 2.82 -24.12
C ASN A 117 7.57 4.26 -24.12
#